data_AF-A0A1C3TMM5-F1
#
_entry.id   AF-A0A1C3TMM5-F1
#
_cell.length_a   1.000
_cell.length_b   1.000
_cell.length_c   1.000
_cell.angle_alpha   90.00
_cell.angle_beta   90.00
_cell.angle_gamma   90.00
#
_symmetry.space_group_name_H-M   'P 1'
#
loop_
_entity.id
_entity.type
_entity.pdbx_description
1 polymer ?
#
loop_
_entity_poly.entity_id
_entity_poly.type
_entity_poly.pdbx_seq_one_letter_code
_entity_poly.pdbx_strand_id
1 'polypeptide(L)'
;MTRNLFLCLPLLALAACTQQPSPSGSDAAVAATPAAAAPAAATPAVAPIAPVPAVPSMSAQATSDAQANGQPDGERPTLMVTSTSGTIDCDGHNLDITGRDARLVLRGQCGMIALLGANGTLQIEHAEGVRVVGDNVQVVMSSDTKNVELFGRHGNLQMGRIETLAVPGDENQLRAIAIGSVTLHGSKNQLTQQTGTAQVQDYGRDNQIAGN
;
A
#
# COMPACT_ATOMS: atom_id res chain seq x y z
N MET A 1 -58.43 28.50 -10.87
CA MET A 1 -59.53 27.81 -11.57
C MET A 1 -58.97 26.52 -12.16
N THR A 2 -59.72 25.41 -12.01
CA THR A 2 -59.59 24.05 -12.59
C THR A 2 -58.33 23.22 -12.25
N ARG A 3 -58.37 22.28 -11.28
CA ARG A 3 -58.94 20.89 -11.27
C ARG A 3 -58.12 19.91 -12.14
N ASN A 4 -57.50 18.87 -11.57
CA ASN A 4 -58.01 17.48 -11.38
C ASN A 4 -57.06 16.52 -12.17
N LEU A 5 -56.81 15.24 -11.86
CA LEU A 5 -57.24 14.27 -10.85
C LEU A 5 -56.43 12.96 -11.08
N PHE A 6 -55.97 12.33 -10.00
CA PHE A 6 -55.97 10.87 -9.71
C PHE A 6 -55.05 9.81 -10.39
N LEU A 7 -54.54 8.96 -9.48
CA LEU A 7 -54.37 7.48 -9.53
C LEU A 7 -53.24 6.94 -10.43
N CYS A 8 -52.37 6.01 -10.02
CA CYS A 8 -52.65 4.75 -9.30
C CYS A 8 -51.35 4.12 -8.76
N LEU A 9 -51.34 3.65 -7.51
CA LEU A 9 -50.47 2.55 -7.04
C LEU A 9 -50.94 1.21 -7.65
N PRO A 10 -50.09 0.18 -7.65
CA PRO A 10 -50.44 -0.94 -6.79
C PRO A 10 -49.27 -1.53 -5.98
N LEU A 11 -49.64 -1.98 -4.77
CA LEU A 11 -48.97 -3.02 -3.99
C LEU A 11 -48.92 -4.33 -4.79
N LEU A 12 -47.80 -5.06 -4.67
CA LEU A 12 -47.78 -6.52 -4.80
C LEU A 12 -46.89 -7.10 -3.70
N ALA A 13 -47.55 -7.75 -2.75
CA ALA A 13 -46.97 -8.75 -1.87
C ALA A 13 -46.86 -10.08 -2.65
N LEU A 14 -45.87 -10.94 -2.35
CA LEU A 14 -46.07 -12.34 -1.93
C LEU A 14 -44.74 -13.07 -1.74
N ALA A 15 -44.79 -14.05 -0.85
CA ALA A 15 -43.73 -14.88 -0.33
C ALA A 15 -43.14 -15.87 -1.34
N ALA A 16 -41.88 -16.27 -1.10
CA ALA A 16 -41.36 -17.58 -1.50
C ALA A 16 -40.26 -18.03 -0.51
N CYS A 17 -40.64 -18.90 0.43
CA CYS A 17 -39.72 -19.88 1.01
C CYS A 17 -39.41 -20.92 -0.07
N THR A 18 -38.13 -21.27 -0.28
CA THR A 18 -37.73 -22.66 -0.60
C THR A 18 -36.23 -22.85 -0.35
N GLN A 19 -35.94 -23.95 0.37
CA GLN A 19 -34.73 -24.76 0.43
C GLN A 19 -33.34 -24.08 0.35
N GLN A 20 -32.67 -23.99 1.50
CA GLN A 20 -31.21 -24.08 1.57
C GLN A 20 -30.81 -25.55 1.79
N PRO A 21 -29.97 -26.16 0.93
CA PRO A 21 -29.57 -27.55 1.07
C PRO A 21 -28.56 -27.74 2.22
N SER A 22 -28.87 -28.69 3.10
CA SER A 22 -27.94 -29.22 4.10
C SER A 22 -26.78 -29.95 3.42
N PRO A 23 -25.53 -29.81 3.89
CA PRO A 23 -24.42 -30.61 3.40
C PRO A 23 -24.59 -32.07 3.83
N SER A 24 -24.56 -32.96 2.85
CA SER A 24 -24.55 -34.41 3.00
C SER A 24 -23.33 -34.85 3.81
N GLY A 25 -23.57 -35.38 5.01
CA GLY A 25 -22.58 -36.16 5.75
C GLY A 25 -22.27 -37.43 4.98
N SER A 26 -21.02 -37.56 4.54
CA SER A 26 -20.47 -38.83 4.07
C SER A 26 -19.90 -39.56 5.28
N ASP A 27 -20.66 -40.53 5.78
CA ASP A 27 -20.16 -41.60 6.62
C ASP A 27 -19.23 -42.49 5.78
N ALA A 28 -17.94 -42.44 6.07
CA ALA A 28 -16.97 -43.45 5.68
C ALA A 28 -16.09 -43.75 6.89
N ALA A 29 -16.64 -44.54 7.82
CA ALA A 29 -15.87 -45.19 8.86
C ALA A 29 -15.20 -46.44 8.28
N VAL A 30 -13.87 -46.42 8.12
CA VAL A 30 -13.06 -47.64 8.10
C VAL A 30 -11.76 -47.42 8.89
N ALA A 31 -11.77 -48.02 10.08
CA ALA A 31 -10.68 -48.69 10.80
C ALA A 31 -9.32 -47.97 10.97
N ALA A 32 -9.08 -47.56 12.21
CA ALA A 32 -7.76 -47.32 12.78
C ALA A 32 -7.04 -48.64 13.12
N THR A 33 -5.74 -48.74 12.83
CA THR A 33 -4.71 -49.55 13.53
C THR A 33 -3.30 -49.23 12.98
N PRO A 34 -2.20 -49.51 13.70
CA PRO A 34 -1.37 -48.51 14.37
C PRO A 34 -0.03 -48.19 13.69
N ALA A 35 0.54 -47.07 14.12
CA ALA A 35 1.90 -46.64 13.80
C ALA A 35 2.94 -47.62 14.35
N ALA A 36 3.73 -48.21 13.45
CA ALA A 36 4.94 -48.96 13.77
C ALA A 36 6.16 -48.03 13.68
N ALA A 37 6.91 -48.00 14.78
CA ALA A 37 8.16 -47.27 14.95
C ALA A 37 9.27 -47.78 14.01
N ALA A 38 10.08 -46.85 13.50
CA ALA A 38 11.36 -47.12 12.85
C ALA A 38 12.41 -46.11 13.36
N PRO A 39 13.70 -46.48 13.36
CA PRO A 39 14.62 -46.16 14.45
C PRO A 39 15.34 -44.81 14.33
N ALA A 40 15.80 -44.34 15.49
CA ALA A 40 16.62 -43.16 15.69
C ALA A 40 17.94 -43.25 14.91
N ALA A 41 18.19 -42.27 14.05
CA ALA A 41 19.49 -42.06 13.42
C ALA A 41 20.38 -41.21 14.34
N ALA A 42 21.61 -41.68 14.51
CA ALA A 42 22.60 -41.22 15.46
C ALA A 42 23.06 -39.77 15.22
N THR A 43 23.23 -39.05 16.33
CA THR A 43 23.87 -37.74 16.44
C THR A 43 25.37 -37.85 16.12
N PRO A 44 25.92 -37.00 15.23
CA PRO A 44 27.37 -36.86 15.11
C PRO A 44 27.91 -36.01 16.27
N ALA A 45 28.99 -36.51 16.88
CA ALA A 45 29.68 -35.93 18.02
C ALA A 45 30.30 -34.56 17.68
N VAL A 46 30.03 -33.59 18.54
CA VAL A 46 30.59 -32.23 18.51
C VAL A 46 32.02 -32.28 19.07
N ALA A 47 32.99 -31.84 18.28
CA ALA A 47 34.36 -31.60 18.73
C ALA A 47 34.45 -30.26 19.48
N PRO A 48 35.25 -30.15 20.56
CA PRO A 48 35.35 -28.90 21.32
C PRO A 48 36.19 -27.85 20.58
N ILE A 49 35.58 -26.67 20.38
CA ILE A 49 36.25 -25.46 19.87
C ILE A 49 37.01 -24.80 21.03
N ALA A 50 38.29 -24.51 20.83
CA ALA A 50 39.16 -23.84 21.80
C ALA A 50 38.72 -22.38 22.07
N PRO A 51 38.95 -21.84 23.29
CA PRO A 51 38.56 -20.46 23.62
C PRO A 51 39.48 -19.43 22.93
N VAL A 52 38.86 -18.46 22.26
CA VAL A 52 39.53 -17.29 21.66
C VAL A 52 39.55 -16.15 22.69
N PRO A 53 40.67 -15.41 22.85
CA PRO A 53 40.84 -14.41 23.91
C PRO A 53 40.03 -13.13 23.72
N ALA A 54 39.66 -12.50 24.84
CA ALA A 54 38.94 -11.24 24.93
C ALA A 54 39.77 -10.02 24.47
N VAL A 55 39.10 -9.06 23.84
CA VAL A 55 39.63 -7.72 23.48
C VAL A 55 38.57 -6.65 23.81
N PRO A 56 38.98 -5.39 24.06
CA PRO A 56 38.46 -4.59 25.17
C PRO A 56 37.29 -3.66 24.80
N SER A 57 36.48 -3.35 25.81
CA SER A 57 35.46 -2.30 25.79
C SER A 57 36.04 -0.93 25.41
N MET A 58 35.48 -0.31 24.38
CA MET A 58 35.68 1.11 24.06
C MET A 58 34.33 1.81 24.11
N SER A 59 34.18 2.68 25.11
CA SER A 59 33.08 3.61 25.29
C SER A 59 33.15 4.70 24.24
N ALA A 60 32.17 4.79 23.34
CA ALA A 60 32.06 5.92 22.42
C ALA A 60 31.07 6.95 22.98
N GLN A 61 31.62 8.07 23.44
CA GLN A 61 30.90 9.30 23.79
C GLN A 61 30.29 9.88 22.52
N ALA A 62 28.99 10.18 22.53
CA ALA A 62 28.34 10.94 21.47
C ALA A 62 28.48 12.44 21.80
N THR A 63 29.40 13.12 21.13
CA THR A 63 29.39 14.58 20.97
C THR A 63 28.53 14.92 19.77
N SER A 64 27.47 15.69 20.02
CA SER A 64 26.65 16.35 19.01
C SER A 64 27.50 17.31 18.17
N ASP A 65 27.35 17.26 16.85
CA ASP A 65 27.41 18.45 16.00
C ASP A 65 26.63 18.19 14.71
N ALA A 66 25.79 19.15 14.36
CA ALA A 66 24.97 19.18 13.17
C ALA A 66 25.82 19.40 11.93
N GLN A 67 25.59 18.61 10.87
CA GLN A 67 25.99 19.02 9.52
C GLN A 67 25.05 18.44 8.46
N ALA A 68 24.23 19.34 7.91
CA ALA A 68 23.56 19.15 6.64
C ALA A 68 24.59 19.21 5.51
N ASN A 69 24.85 18.08 4.85
CA ASN A 69 25.10 18.00 3.40
C ASN A 69 25.16 16.53 2.99
N GLY A 70 24.63 16.26 1.80
CA GLY A 70 24.25 14.92 1.32
C GLY A 70 25.30 13.83 1.47
N GLN A 71 24.86 12.72 2.05
CA GLN A 71 25.46 11.41 1.92
C GLN A 71 24.47 10.53 1.14
N PRO A 72 24.79 10.04 -0.08
CA PRO A 72 23.91 9.14 -0.82
C PRO A 72 23.89 7.70 -0.30
N ASP A 73 24.63 7.39 0.77
CA ASP A 73 24.95 6.01 1.16
C ASP A 73 24.69 5.71 2.65
N GLY A 74 23.96 6.58 3.35
CA GLY A 74 23.45 6.32 4.70
C GLY A 74 21.93 6.13 4.66
N GLU A 75 21.42 5.08 5.32
CA GLU A 75 19.97 4.87 5.42
C GLU A 75 19.32 6.10 6.07
N ARG A 76 18.41 6.75 5.35
CA ARG A 76 17.69 7.92 5.87
C ARG A 76 16.87 7.50 7.08
N PRO A 77 16.90 8.28 8.18
CA PRO A 77 16.06 8.00 9.34
C PRO A 77 14.58 8.01 8.96
N THR A 78 13.80 7.12 9.57
CA THR A 78 12.35 7.02 9.35
C THR A 78 11.61 7.57 10.55
N LEU A 79 10.73 8.54 10.30
CA LEU A 79 9.81 9.08 11.29
C LEU A 79 8.49 8.31 11.23
N MET A 80 8.11 7.75 12.39
CA MET A 80 6.83 7.07 12.57
C MET A 80 5.74 8.11 12.87
N VAL A 81 4.67 8.09 12.08
CA VAL A 81 3.56 9.04 12.18
C VAL A 81 2.27 8.26 12.45
N THR A 82 1.73 8.45 13.65
CA THR A 82 0.43 7.89 14.07
C THR A 82 -0.66 8.94 14.20
N SER A 83 -0.30 10.21 14.03
CA SER A 83 -1.24 11.32 14.01
C SER A 83 -2.19 11.19 12.82
N THR A 84 -3.49 11.37 13.06
CA THR A 84 -4.52 11.35 12.01
C THR A 84 -4.77 12.73 11.41
N SER A 85 -4.15 13.79 11.90
CA SER A 85 -4.25 15.11 11.31
C SER A 85 -3.07 16.01 11.66
N GLY A 86 -2.82 17.03 10.83
CA GLY A 86 -1.83 18.06 11.10
C GLY A 86 -0.84 18.26 9.96
N THR A 87 0.23 19.00 10.26
CA THR A 87 1.36 19.22 9.35
C THR A 87 2.60 18.54 9.93
N ILE A 88 3.39 17.90 9.06
CA ILE A 88 4.62 17.21 9.42
C ILE A 88 5.73 17.74 8.52
N ASP A 89 6.80 18.23 9.14
CA ASP A 89 8.01 18.61 8.43
C ASP A 89 8.88 17.37 8.23
N CYS A 90 9.26 17.09 6.98
CA CYS A 90 9.98 15.88 6.64
C CYS A 90 11.48 15.95 6.95
N ASP A 91 12.12 17.12 6.82
CA ASP A 91 13.56 17.32 7.06
C ASP A 91 14.47 16.24 6.43
N GLY A 92 14.11 15.73 5.24
CA GLY A 92 14.84 14.67 4.56
C GLY A 92 14.59 13.25 5.06
N HIS A 93 13.75 13.06 6.08
CA HIS A 93 13.41 11.76 6.64
C HIS A 93 12.49 10.95 5.71
N ASN A 94 12.54 9.63 5.87
CA ASN A 94 11.46 8.77 5.42
C ASN A 94 10.28 8.91 6.39
N LEU A 95 9.07 8.65 5.90
CA LEU A 95 7.86 8.66 6.72
C LEU A 95 7.17 7.32 6.64
N ASP A 96 6.81 6.78 7.81
CA ASP A 96 5.88 5.65 7.93
C ASP A 96 4.62 6.14 8.63
N ILE A 97 3.56 6.29 7.86
CA ILE A 97 2.28 6.82 8.30
C ILE A 97 1.33 5.64 8.46
N THR A 98 0.89 5.39 9.68
CA THR A 98 -0.09 4.33 9.97
C THR A 98 -1.32 4.92 10.63
N GLY A 99 -2.49 4.67 10.04
CA GLY A 99 -3.75 5.11 10.58
C GLY A 99 -4.86 5.22 9.55
N ARG A 100 -6.11 5.23 10.01
CA ARG A 100 -7.27 5.50 9.16
C ARG A 100 -7.67 6.96 9.26
N ASP A 101 -8.32 7.46 8.21
CA ASP A 101 -8.90 8.80 8.16
C ASP A 101 -7.85 9.92 8.37
N ALA A 102 -6.58 9.62 8.06
CA ALA A 102 -5.45 10.53 8.22
C ALA A 102 -5.57 11.73 7.26
N ARG A 103 -5.39 12.95 7.75
CA ARG A 103 -5.44 14.19 6.97
C ARG A 103 -4.18 15.01 7.23
N LEU A 104 -3.14 14.73 6.46
CA LEU A 104 -1.80 15.24 6.72
C LEU A 104 -1.31 16.14 5.59
N VAL A 105 -0.55 17.16 5.97
CA VAL A 105 0.25 17.98 5.06
C VAL A 105 1.71 17.72 5.36
N LEU A 106 2.47 17.27 4.37
CA LEU A 106 3.88 16.93 4.47
C LEU A 106 4.69 18.03 3.80
N ARG A 107 5.55 18.70 4.58
CA ARG A 107 6.31 19.87 4.17
C ARG A 107 7.79 19.55 4.02
N GLY A 108 8.46 20.30 3.15
CA GLY A 108 9.87 20.15 2.87
C GLY A 108 10.18 18.96 1.96
N GLN A 109 11.43 18.51 2.00
CA GLN A 109 11.90 17.36 1.21
C GLN A 109 11.69 16.08 2.01
N CYS A 110 10.76 15.23 1.57
CA CYS A 110 10.57 13.90 2.13
C CYS A 110 11.37 12.87 1.33
N GLY A 111 11.86 11.83 2.02
CA GLY A 111 12.42 10.65 1.36
C GLY A 111 11.32 9.75 0.80
N MET A 112 11.33 8.49 1.22
CA MET A 112 10.24 7.56 0.94
C MET A 112 9.10 7.78 1.93
N ILE A 113 7.87 7.85 1.41
CA ILE A 113 6.66 7.91 2.22
C ILE A 113 5.91 6.59 2.08
N ALA A 114 5.74 5.88 3.18
CA ALA A 114 4.86 4.72 3.27
C ALA A 114 3.59 5.12 4.02
N LEU A 115 2.43 4.93 3.40
CA LEU A 115 1.13 5.08 4.04
C LEU A 115 0.48 3.70 4.16
N LEU A 116 0.18 3.28 5.38
CA LEU A 116 -0.66 2.13 5.68
C LEU A 116 -1.96 2.60 6.34
N GLY A 117 -3.03 2.64 5.57
CA GLY A 117 -4.25 3.29 6.03
C GLY A 117 -5.34 3.38 4.98
N ALA A 118 -6.57 3.60 5.43
CA ALA A 118 -7.72 3.80 4.55
C ALA A 118 -8.38 5.16 4.81
N ASN A 119 -9.07 5.69 3.79
CA ASN A 119 -9.80 6.96 3.84
C ASN A 119 -8.90 8.18 4.16
N GLY A 120 -7.60 8.08 3.85
CA GLY A 120 -6.63 9.12 4.12
C GLY A 120 -6.60 10.21 3.04
N THR A 121 -6.13 11.40 3.40
CA THR A 121 -5.80 12.50 2.50
C THR A 121 -4.41 13.01 2.85
N LEU A 122 -3.48 12.94 1.89
CA LEU A 122 -2.13 13.46 2.02
C LEU A 122 -1.90 14.58 1.01
N GLN A 123 -1.39 15.72 1.49
CA GLN A 123 -0.82 16.76 0.64
C GLN A 123 0.68 16.77 0.84
N ILE A 124 1.45 16.60 -0.24
CA ILE A 124 2.89 16.40 -0.18
C ILE A 124 3.57 17.47 -1.03
N GLU A 125 4.51 18.21 -0.45
CA GLU A 125 5.30 19.17 -1.22
C GLU A 125 6.32 18.45 -2.12
N HIS A 126 7.19 17.65 -1.53
CA HIS A 126 8.23 16.89 -2.23
C HIS A 126 8.45 15.52 -1.62
N ALA A 127 8.55 14.49 -2.46
CA ALA A 127 8.95 13.15 -2.03
C ALA A 127 9.71 12.41 -3.13
N GLU A 128 10.74 11.66 -2.74
CA GLU A 128 11.50 10.83 -3.67
C GLU A 128 10.71 9.61 -4.15
N GLY A 129 9.82 9.09 -3.30
CA GLY A 129 8.88 8.05 -3.66
C GLY A 129 7.73 7.91 -2.66
N VAL A 130 6.62 7.35 -3.14
CA VAL A 130 5.39 7.21 -2.37
C VAL A 130 4.85 5.80 -2.53
N ARG A 131 4.61 5.12 -1.41
CA ARG A 131 3.96 3.82 -1.36
C ARG A 131 2.70 3.92 -0.50
N VAL A 132 1.56 3.68 -1.12
CA VAL A 132 0.26 3.69 -0.44
C VAL A 132 -0.29 2.28 -0.38
N VAL A 133 -0.70 1.86 0.81
CA VAL A 133 -1.39 0.60 1.06
C VAL A 133 -2.70 0.89 1.80
N GLY A 134 -3.81 0.78 1.07
CA GLY A 134 -5.17 0.84 1.60
C GLY A 134 -6.17 1.52 0.67
N ASP A 135 -7.43 1.52 1.09
CA ASP A 135 -8.56 1.91 0.25
C ASP A 135 -8.97 3.38 0.45
N ASN A 136 -9.58 3.98 -0.58
CA ASN A 136 -10.15 5.33 -0.58
C ASN A 136 -9.15 6.45 -0.18
N VAL A 137 -7.88 6.29 -0.55
CA VAL A 137 -6.84 7.28 -0.23
C VAL A 137 -6.79 8.37 -1.30
N GLN A 138 -6.61 9.62 -0.87
CA GLN A 138 -6.36 10.76 -1.73
C GLN A 138 -4.92 11.26 -1.50
N VAL A 139 -4.12 11.39 -2.54
CA VAL A 139 -2.77 11.95 -2.46
C VAL A 139 -2.59 13.03 -3.52
N VAL A 140 -2.13 14.20 -3.09
CA VAL A 140 -1.82 15.32 -3.97
C VAL A 140 -0.36 15.73 -3.78
N MET A 141 0.41 15.69 -4.86
CA MET A 141 1.81 16.10 -4.92
C MET A 141 2.09 16.74 -6.27
N SER A 142 2.58 17.98 -6.32
CA SER A 142 2.86 18.64 -7.62
C SER A 142 4.31 18.49 -8.08
N SER A 143 5.18 17.95 -7.23
CA SER A 143 6.59 17.72 -7.53
C SER A 143 6.81 16.42 -8.29
N ASP A 144 8.00 16.32 -8.89
CA ASP A 144 8.46 15.14 -9.61
C ASP A 144 8.94 14.08 -8.60
N THR A 145 8.67 12.81 -8.90
CA THR A 145 8.99 11.68 -8.03
C THR A 145 9.44 10.47 -8.85
N LYS A 146 10.27 9.61 -8.26
CA LYS A 146 10.83 8.46 -8.99
C LYS A 146 9.85 7.31 -9.01
N ASN A 147 9.37 6.90 -7.84
CA ASN A 147 8.58 5.67 -7.70
C ASN A 147 7.27 5.95 -6.97
N VAL A 148 6.17 5.50 -7.56
CA VAL A 148 4.85 5.54 -6.94
C VAL A 148 4.23 4.14 -6.98
N GLU A 149 3.80 3.66 -5.82
CA GLU A 149 3.08 2.39 -5.71
C GLU A 149 1.74 2.62 -5.00
N LEU A 150 0.66 2.14 -5.60
CA LEU A 150 -0.69 2.22 -5.02
C LEU A 150 -1.30 0.82 -4.92
N PHE A 151 -1.31 0.29 -3.70
CA PHE A 151 -1.99 -0.95 -3.35
C PHE A 151 -3.34 -0.63 -2.69
N GLY A 152 -4.44 -0.95 -3.36
CA GLY A 152 -5.77 -0.74 -2.80
C GLY A 152 -6.81 -0.39 -3.84
N ARG A 153 -7.94 0.13 -3.37
CA ARG A 153 -9.10 0.44 -4.23
C ARG A 153 -9.59 1.85 -4.05
N HIS A 154 -10.15 2.42 -5.12
CA HIS A 154 -10.74 3.76 -5.12
C HIS A 154 -9.76 4.87 -4.66
N GLY A 155 -8.46 4.67 -4.85
CA GLY A 155 -7.46 5.70 -4.61
C GLY A 155 -7.55 6.80 -5.65
N ASN A 156 -7.28 8.05 -5.25
CA ASN A 156 -7.18 9.20 -6.15
C ASN A 156 -5.82 9.88 -5.97
N LEU A 157 -4.97 9.82 -6.99
CA LEU A 157 -3.63 10.39 -6.96
C LEU A 157 -3.54 11.51 -7.99
N GLN A 158 -3.12 12.70 -7.54
CA GLN A 158 -2.73 13.80 -8.40
C GLN A 158 -1.25 14.10 -8.18
N MET A 159 -0.43 13.84 -9.20
CA MET A 159 1.03 13.83 -9.11
C MET A 159 1.67 14.77 -10.14
N GLY A 160 2.93 15.16 -9.91
CA GLY A 160 3.80 15.81 -10.90
C GLY A 160 4.24 14.83 -11.98
N ARG A 161 5.54 14.77 -12.29
CA ARG A 161 6.08 13.68 -13.12
C ARG A 161 6.40 12.46 -12.27
N ILE A 162 6.16 11.28 -12.83
CA ILE A 162 6.48 10.00 -12.21
C ILE A 162 7.39 9.21 -13.15
N GLU A 163 8.54 8.73 -12.68
CA GLU A 163 9.39 7.86 -13.52
C GLU A 163 8.79 6.45 -13.65
N THR A 164 8.44 5.83 -12.52
CA THR A 164 7.86 4.48 -12.46
C THR A 164 6.61 4.48 -11.58
N LEU A 165 5.50 4.01 -12.15
CA LEU A 165 4.22 3.86 -11.47
C LEU A 165 3.79 2.39 -11.45
N ALA A 166 3.49 1.86 -10.27
CA ALA A 166 2.84 0.56 -10.11
C ALA A 166 1.48 0.73 -9.43
N VAL A 167 0.43 0.18 -10.02
CA VAL A 167 -0.92 0.22 -9.45
C VAL A 167 -1.47 -1.20 -9.32
N PRO A 168 -1.09 -1.93 -8.25
CA PRO A 168 -1.72 -3.19 -7.87
C PRO A 168 -3.02 -2.95 -7.09
N GLY A 169 -4.12 -2.80 -7.81
CA GLY A 169 -5.39 -2.46 -7.20
C GLY A 169 -6.54 -2.32 -8.19
N ASP A 170 -7.72 -1.98 -7.69
CA ASP A 170 -8.93 -1.84 -8.53
C ASP A 170 -9.53 -0.44 -8.41
N GLU A 171 -10.10 0.05 -9.51
CA GLU A 171 -10.93 1.26 -9.52
C GLU A 171 -10.20 2.52 -9.01
N ASN A 172 -8.86 2.57 -9.17
CA ASN A 172 -8.05 3.73 -8.81
C ASN A 172 -8.05 4.78 -9.92
N GLN A 173 -7.94 6.05 -9.56
CA GLN A 173 -7.85 7.19 -10.46
C GLN A 173 -6.51 7.91 -10.27
N LEU A 174 -5.75 8.06 -11.33
CA LEU A 174 -4.42 8.66 -11.27
C LEU A 174 -4.28 9.73 -12.36
N ARG A 175 -3.87 10.93 -11.95
CA ARG A 175 -3.59 12.05 -12.83
C ARG A 175 -2.16 12.53 -12.60
N ALA A 176 -1.34 12.53 -13.65
CA ALA A 176 0.04 12.98 -13.58
C ALA A 176 0.36 13.95 -14.72
N ILE A 177 1.41 14.76 -14.56
CA ILE A 177 1.91 15.62 -15.64
C ILE A 177 2.50 14.77 -16.77
N ALA A 178 3.38 13.84 -16.41
CA ALA A 178 3.97 12.86 -17.32
C ALA A 178 4.32 11.60 -16.55
N ILE A 179 4.33 10.45 -17.23
CA ILE A 179 4.71 9.18 -16.62
C ILE A 179 5.70 8.47 -17.54
N GLY A 180 6.81 7.99 -16.99
CA GLY A 180 7.81 7.25 -17.75
C GLY A 180 7.34 5.83 -18.07
N SER A 181 7.11 5.03 -17.03
CA SER A 181 6.62 3.66 -17.14
C SER A 181 5.50 3.37 -16.15
N VAL A 182 4.58 2.49 -16.55
CA VAL A 182 3.40 2.11 -15.78
C VAL A 182 3.25 0.59 -15.81
N THR A 183 3.08 0.00 -14.64
CA THR A 183 2.62 -1.38 -14.48
C THR A 183 1.26 -1.39 -13.78
N LEU A 184 0.24 -1.90 -14.47
CA LEU A 184 -1.10 -2.04 -13.92
C LEU A 184 -1.38 -3.50 -13.59
N HIS A 185 -1.87 -3.72 -12.37
CA HIS A 185 -2.48 -4.98 -11.96
C HIS A 185 -3.86 -4.70 -11.37
N GLY A 186 -4.80 -5.62 -11.52
CA GLY A 186 -6.19 -5.42 -11.09
C GLY A 186 -7.06 -4.86 -12.20
N SER A 187 -8.08 -4.08 -11.87
CA SER A 187 -9.14 -3.76 -12.83
C SER A 187 -9.72 -2.36 -12.71
N LYS A 188 -10.17 -1.82 -13.85
CA LYS A 188 -10.84 -0.51 -13.96
C LYS A 188 -10.05 0.66 -13.38
N ASN A 189 -8.73 0.57 -13.37
CA ASN A 189 -7.88 1.70 -13.04
C ASN A 189 -7.93 2.73 -14.18
N GLN A 190 -8.02 4.00 -13.85
CA GLN A 190 -8.08 5.12 -14.79
C GLN A 190 -6.84 5.97 -14.63
N LEU A 191 -6.01 6.02 -15.67
CA LEU A 191 -4.78 6.80 -15.72
C LEU A 191 -4.90 7.91 -16.75
N THR A 192 -4.59 9.14 -16.35
CA THR A 192 -4.49 10.29 -17.26
C THR A 192 -3.14 10.97 -17.11
N GLN A 193 -2.41 11.10 -18.20
CA GLN A 193 -1.19 11.91 -18.27
C GLN A 193 -1.43 13.17 -19.11
N GLN A 194 -0.88 14.31 -18.67
CA GLN A 194 -1.06 15.58 -19.39
C GLN A 194 -0.14 15.73 -20.60
N THR A 195 1.02 15.08 -20.55
CA THR A 195 2.05 15.18 -21.59
C THR A 195 2.79 13.86 -21.74
N GLY A 196 3.30 13.60 -22.93
CA GLY A 196 4.12 12.42 -23.24
C GLY A 196 3.31 11.13 -23.39
N THR A 197 4.03 10.02 -23.48
CA THR A 197 3.44 8.69 -23.63
C THR A 197 4.18 7.70 -22.75
N ALA A 198 3.54 7.30 -21.66
CA ALA A 198 4.02 6.24 -20.79
C ALA A 198 4.25 4.90 -21.51
N GLN A 199 5.29 4.18 -21.10
CA GLN A 199 5.47 2.76 -21.42
C GLN A 199 4.57 1.93 -20.50
N VAL A 200 3.51 1.33 -21.05
CA VAL A 200 2.48 0.65 -20.26
C VAL A 200 2.61 -0.87 -20.36
N GLN A 201 2.67 -1.52 -19.20
CA GLN A 201 2.47 -2.95 -19.02
C GLN A 201 1.18 -3.15 -18.23
N ASP A 202 0.12 -3.57 -18.93
CA ASP A 202 -1.17 -3.84 -18.31
C ASP A 202 -1.41 -5.35 -18.20
N TYR A 203 -1.37 -5.87 -16.98
CA TYR A 203 -1.67 -7.26 -16.65
C TYR A 203 -3.09 -7.44 -16.08
N GLY A 204 -3.89 -6.38 -16.11
CA GLY A 204 -5.21 -6.28 -15.53
C GLY A 204 -6.36 -6.42 -16.52
N ARG A 205 -7.53 -5.88 -16.15
CA ARG A 205 -8.75 -5.89 -16.97
C ARG A 205 -9.46 -4.55 -16.93
N ASP A 206 -10.01 -4.11 -18.06
CA ASP A 206 -10.82 -2.89 -18.16
C ASP A 206 -10.13 -1.61 -17.66
N ASN A 207 -8.80 -1.59 -17.61
CA ASN A 207 -8.04 -0.40 -17.28
C ASN A 207 -8.09 0.61 -18.44
N GLN A 208 -8.12 1.89 -18.12
CA GLN A 208 -8.19 2.98 -19.08
C GLN A 208 -6.97 3.85 -18.93
N ILE A 209 -6.20 4.02 -20.01
CA ILE A 209 -5.00 4.87 -20.03
C ILE A 209 -5.20 5.91 -21.13
N ALA A 210 -5.22 7.18 -20.73
CA ALA A 210 -5.36 8.31 -21.62
C ALA A 210 -4.12 9.22 -21.52
N GLY A 211 -3.60 9.65 -22.67
CA GLY A 211 -2.62 10.73 -22.78
C GLY A 211 -3.18 11.86 -23.63
N ASN A 212 -2.75 13.09 -23.35
CA ASN A 212 -2.98 14.25 -24.22
C ASN A 212 -1.82 14.46 -25.19
#